data_AF-A0A930GY62-F1
#
_entry.id   AF-A0A930GY62-F1
#
_cell.length_a   1.000
_cell.length_b   1.000
_cell.length_c   1.000
_cell.angle_alpha   90.00
_cell.angle_beta   90.00
_cell.angle_gamma   90.00
#
_symmetry.space_group_name_H-M   'P 1'
#
loop_
_entity.id
_entity.type
_entity.pdbx_description
1 polymer ?
#
loop_
_entity_poly.entity_id
_entity_poly.type
_entity_poly.pdbx_seq_one_letter_code
_entity_poly.pdbx_strand_id
1 'polypeptide(L)'
;KDSCFSYYGKNSYLFLYLSELGMKDLQKICERLRLSLPLSLICLGKKEEGFSLVAGSREEDMRVFGKLLGEKLSFRGGGQKEMIQGSTTAGFQEINAFIERIL
;
A
#
# COMPACT_ATOMS: atom_id res chain seq x y z
N LYS A 1 -12.18 15.81 9.45
CA LYS A 1 -11.24 16.75 8.79
C LYS A 1 -9.85 16.17 9.04
N ASP A 2 -9.57 15.00 8.45
CA ASP A 2 -8.50 14.10 8.91
C ASP A 2 -7.77 13.48 7.72
N SER A 3 -7.31 14.32 6.80
CA SER A 3 -6.31 13.92 5.82
C SER A 3 -4.95 13.82 6.52
N CYS A 4 -4.72 12.69 7.19
CA CYS A 4 -3.48 12.43 7.92
C CYS A 4 -2.39 11.99 6.93
N PHE A 5 -1.65 12.95 6.37
CA PHE A 5 -0.42 12.67 5.64
C PHE A 5 0.65 12.23 6.64
N SER A 6 1.17 11.01 6.55
CA SER A 6 2.25 10.52 7.42
C SER A 6 3.30 9.81 6.58
N TYR A 7 4.49 10.40 6.52
CA TYR A 7 5.67 9.88 5.81
C TYR A 7 6.61 9.20 6.81
N TYR A 8 6.96 7.94 6.54
CA TYR A 8 7.95 7.19 7.31
C TYR A 8 9.08 6.78 6.38
N GLY A 9 10.12 7.61 6.30
CA GLY A 9 11.30 7.36 5.49
C GLY A 9 12.49 6.96 6.34
N LYS A 10 12.75 5.66 6.47
CA LYS A 10 14.12 5.18 6.78
C LYS A 10 14.72 4.30 5.69
N ASN A 11 13.93 3.88 4.70
CA ASN A 11 14.34 3.40 3.38
C ASN A 11 13.16 3.60 2.41
N SER A 12 13.40 4.16 1.22
CA SER A 12 12.68 3.96 -0.07
C SER A 12 11.16 3.67 -0.19
N TYR A 13 10.27 4.00 0.77
CA TYR A 13 8.81 3.84 0.60
C TYR A 13 8.00 5.08 0.99
N LEU A 14 6.81 5.21 0.39
CA LEU A 14 5.86 6.30 0.68
C LEU A 14 4.47 5.70 0.99
N PHE A 15 3.99 5.94 2.22
CA PHE A 15 2.66 5.57 2.69
C PHE A 15 1.75 6.81 2.67
N LEU A 16 0.63 6.75 1.94
CA LEU A 16 -0.31 7.88 1.81
C LEU A 16 -1.70 7.44 2.22
N TYR A 17 -2.31 8.19 3.15
CA TYR A 17 -3.71 8.07 3.54
C TYR A 17 -4.51 9.24 2.93
N LEU A 18 -5.48 8.93 2.08
CA LEU A 18 -6.33 9.91 1.41
C LEU A 18 -7.78 9.49 1.71
N SER A 19 -8.67 10.42 2.07
CA SER A 19 -10.03 10.08 2.52
C SER A 19 -11.09 10.25 1.42
N GLU A 20 -10.75 10.87 0.29
CA GLU A 20 -11.70 11.27 -0.76
C GLU A 20 -11.34 10.79 -2.17
N LEU A 21 -10.36 9.89 -2.29
CA LEU A 21 -9.90 9.41 -3.59
C LEU A 21 -10.36 7.99 -3.86
N GLY A 22 -10.73 7.71 -5.12
CA GLY A 22 -11.10 6.38 -5.55
C GLY A 22 -9.88 5.51 -5.89
N MET A 23 -10.08 4.20 -6.00
CA MET A 23 -9.01 3.24 -6.35
C MET A 23 -8.22 3.61 -7.61
N LYS A 24 -8.87 4.20 -8.62
CA LYS A 24 -8.19 4.62 -9.86
C LYS A 24 -7.18 5.74 -9.61
N ASP A 25 -7.45 6.63 -8.67
CA ASP A 25 -6.53 7.72 -8.35
C ASP A 25 -5.33 7.19 -7.56
N LEU A 26 -5.56 6.22 -6.65
CA LEU A 26 -4.48 5.52 -5.96
C LEU A 26 -3.56 4.78 -6.92
N GLN A 27 -4.12 4.08 -7.90
CA GLN A 27 -3.33 3.43 -8.95
C GLN A 27 -2.45 4.45 -9.69
N LYS A 28 -3.02 5.58 -10.12
CA LYS A 28 -2.26 6.63 -10.84
C LYS A 28 -1.13 7.21 -9.99
N ILE A 29 -1.37 7.44 -8.70
CA ILE A 29 -0.34 7.93 -7.78
C ILE A 29 0.75 6.87 -7.61
N CYS A 30 0.37 5.61 -7.36
CA CYS A 30 1.32 4.51 -7.20
C CYS A 30 2.16 4.29 -8.47
N GLU A 31 1.55 4.43 -9.64
CA GLU A 31 2.21 4.33 -10.94
C GLU A 31 3.32 5.37 -11.11
N ARG A 32 3.10 6.60 -10.63
CA ARG A 32 4.15 7.63 -10.67
C ARG A 32 5.24 7.38 -9.64
N LEU A 33 4.87 6.97 -8.43
CA LEU A 33 5.81 6.76 -7.34
C LEU A 33 6.74 5.56 -7.59
N ARG A 34 6.24 4.45 -8.13
CA ARG A 34 7.04 3.24 -8.39
C ARG A 34 8.15 3.46 -9.43
N LEU A 35 8.07 4.53 -10.23
CA LEU A 35 9.12 4.91 -11.17
C LEU A 35 10.30 5.61 -10.48
N SER A 36 10.07 6.18 -9.30
CA SER A 36 11.05 6.96 -8.53
C SER A 36 11.49 6.27 -7.24
N LEU A 37 10.76 5.25 -6.80
CA LEU A 37 11.01 4.50 -5.57
C LEU A 37 11.09 2.99 -5.86
N PRO A 38 12.05 2.26 -5.25
CA PRO A 38 12.12 0.80 -5.30
C PRO A 38 10.80 0.09 -4.95
N LEU A 39 10.06 0.62 -3.96
CA LEU A 39 8.75 0.12 -3.56
C LEU A 39 7.84 1.29 -3.17
N SER A 40 6.64 1.32 -3.73
CA SER A 40 5.59 2.29 -3.38
C SER A 40 4.38 1.54 -2.82
N LEU A 41 3.92 1.92 -1.64
CA LEU A 41 2.80 1.27 -0.96
C LEU A 41 1.82 2.32 -0.43
N ILE A 42 0.68 2.46 -1.11
CA ILE A 42 -0.35 3.43 -0.79
C ILE A 42 -1.52 2.73 -0.10
N CYS A 43 -2.03 3.28 1.00
CA CYS A 43 -3.17 2.72 1.74
C CYS A 43 -4.26 3.77 1.99
N LEU A 44 -5.46 3.52 1.48
CA LEU A 44 -6.64 4.37 1.59
C LEU A 44 -7.75 3.62 2.31
N GLY A 45 -8.23 4.11 3.44
CA GLY A 45 -9.30 3.43 4.16
C GLY A 45 -9.87 4.28 5.26
N LYS A 46 -10.76 3.72 6.07
CA LYS A 46 -11.10 4.29 7.37
C LYS A 46 -10.65 3.29 8.42
N LYS A 47 -10.11 3.78 9.55
CA LYS A 47 -9.60 2.92 10.63
C LYS A 47 -10.58 1.82 11.08
N GLU A 48 -11.88 2.06 10.95
CA GLU A 48 -12.94 1.15 11.39
C GLU A 48 -13.47 0.20 10.29
N GLU A 49 -13.25 0.51 9.00
CA GLU A 49 -13.80 -0.24 7.85
C GLU A 49 -12.73 -1.02 7.07
N GLY A 50 -11.46 -0.92 7.49
CA GLY A 50 -10.30 -1.48 6.79
C GLY A 50 -9.70 -0.54 5.75
N PHE A 51 -8.70 -1.04 5.02
CA PHE A 51 -7.91 -0.25 4.07
C PHE A 51 -7.88 -0.89 2.69
N SER A 52 -8.15 -0.08 1.68
CA SER A 52 -7.74 -0.33 0.31
C SER A 52 -6.25 -0.07 0.16
N LEU A 53 -5.55 -0.90 -0.60
CA LEU A 53 -4.11 -0.89 -0.72
C LEU A 53 -3.71 -1.04 -2.18
N VAL A 54 -2.74 -0.23 -2.60
CA VAL A 54 -2.07 -0.35 -3.90
C VAL A 54 -0.57 -0.40 -3.65
N ALA A 55 0.08 -1.47 -4.12
CA ALA A 55 1.53 -1.63 -4.03
C ALA A 55 2.11 -1.73 -5.43
N GLY A 56 3.22 -1.03 -5.68
CA GLY A 56 3.88 -0.99 -6.98
C GLY A 56 5.40 -0.96 -6.84
N SER A 57 6.07 -1.66 -7.76
CA SER A 57 7.53 -1.66 -7.89
C SER A 57 7.92 -1.71 -9.36
N ARG A 58 9.15 -1.28 -9.66
CA ARG A 58 9.77 -1.48 -10.97
C ARG A 58 10.58 -2.78 -11.03
N GLU A 59 11.10 -3.22 -9.90
CA GLU A 59 12.14 -4.27 -9.83
C GLU A 59 11.60 -5.57 -9.23
N GLU A 60 10.68 -5.47 -8.28
CA GLU A 60 10.11 -6.61 -7.56
C GLU A 60 8.81 -7.14 -8.19
N ASP A 61 8.53 -8.44 -8.04
CA ASP A 61 7.24 -9.02 -8.44
C ASP A 61 6.18 -8.77 -7.36
N MET A 62 5.30 -7.81 -7.62
CA MET A 62 4.23 -7.43 -6.72
C MET A 62 3.21 -8.53 -6.46
N ARG A 63 3.11 -9.56 -7.29
CA ARG A 63 2.23 -10.70 -7.02
C ARG A 63 2.78 -11.55 -5.88
N VAL A 64 4.11 -11.66 -5.76
CA VAL A 64 4.77 -12.33 -4.63
C VAL A 64 4.56 -11.50 -3.36
N PHE A 65 4.76 -10.19 -3.45
CA PHE A 65 4.48 -9.26 -2.35
C PHE A 65 3.00 -9.32 -1.90
N GLY A 66 2.07 -9.45 -2.84
CA GLY A 66 0.64 -9.60 -2.57
C GLY A 66 0.29 -10.87 -1.81
N LYS A 67 0.99 -11.99 -2.07
CA LYS A 67 0.85 -13.21 -1.26
C LYS A 67 1.32 -12.99 0.17
N LEU A 68 2.46 -12.33 0.36
CA LEU A 68 2.97 -11.99 1.69
C LEU A 68 2.01 -11.08 2.46
N LEU A 69 1.44 -10.06 1.79
CA LEU A 69 0.38 -9.23 2.37
C LEU A 69 -0.87 -10.06 2.73
N GLY A 70 -1.23 -11.03 1.89
CA GLY A 70 -2.35 -11.95 2.16
C GLY A 70 -2.13 -12.75 3.43
N GLU A 71 -0.93 -13.31 3.61
CA GLU A 71 -0.57 -14.11 4.77
C GLU A 71 -0.46 -13.29 6.07
N LYS A 72 0.04 -12.05 5.99
CA LYS A 72 0.35 -11.23 7.17
C LYS A 72 -0.74 -10.25 7.55
N LEU A 73 -1.50 -9.75 6.57
CA LEU A 73 -2.48 -8.69 6.75
C LEU A 73 -3.86 -9.07 6.21
N SER A 74 -4.13 -10.35 5.91
CA SER A 74 -5.42 -10.78 5.32
C SER A 74 -5.80 -9.98 4.07
N PHE A 75 -4.80 -9.54 3.30
CA PHE A 75 -5.02 -8.80 2.06
C PHE A 75 -5.74 -9.67 1.03
N ARG A 76 -6.80 -9.12 0.44
CA ARG A 76 -7.53 -9.71 -0.68
C ARG A 76 -7.44 -8.78 -1.88
N GLY A 77 -6.84 -9.28 -2.94
CA GLY A 77 -6.55 -8.49 -4.12
C GLY A 77 -5.68 -9.24 -5.10
N GLY A 78 -5.28 -8.54 -6.14
CA GLY A 78 -4.46 -9.08 -7.20
C GLY A 78 -3.99 -8.00 -8.14
N GLY A 79 -3.32 -8.42 -9.20
CA GLY A 79 -2.77 -7.50 -10.18
C GLY A 79 -1.74 -8.17 -11.06
N GLN A 80 -0.83 -7.36 -11.57
CA GLN A 80 0.24 -7.76 -12.47
C GLN A 80 1.58 -7.72 -11.74
N LYS A 81 2.66 -8.08 -12.44
CA LYS A 81 4.00 -8.16 -11.84
C LYS A 81 4.43 -6.81 -11.24
N GLU A 82 4.05 -5.71 -11.87
CA GLU A 82 4.48 -4.36 -11.52
C GLU A 82 3.62 -3.72 -10.43
N MET A 83 2.38 -4.18 -10.27
CA MET A 83 1.41 -3.56 -9.37
C MET A 83 0.32 -4.53 -8.94
N ILE A 84 -0.03 -4.46 -7.65
CA ILE A 84 -1.21 -5.12 -7.09
C ILE A 84 -2.12 -4.10 -6.43
N GLN A 85 -3.39 -4.46 -6.32
CA GLN A 85 -4.39 -3.69 -5.62
C GLN A 85 -5.38 -4.60 -4.90
N GLY A 86 -5.98 -4.10 -3.84
CA GLY A 86 -6.97 -4.84 -3.08
C GLY A 86 -7.34 -4.15 -1.80
N SER A 87 -7.84 -4.93 -0.85
CA SER A 87 -8.18 -4.45 0.47
C SER A 87 -7.70 -5.39 1.57
N THR A 88 -7.55 -4.85 2.76
CA THR A 88 -7.20 -5.56 3.98
C THR A 88 -8.13 -5.08 5.11
N THR A 89 -8.49 -6.00 5.98
CA THR A 89 -9.20 -5.70 7.23
C THR A 89 -8.23 -5.42 8.39
N ALA A 90 -6.92 -5.47 8.14
CA ALA A 90 -5.90 -5.20 9.14
C ALA A 90 -5.97 -3.74 9.63
N GLY A 91 -5.68 -3.56 10.90
CA GLY A 91 -5.66 -2.23 11.52
C GLY A 91 -4.45 -1.40 11.04
N PHE A 92 -4.53 -0.08 11.19
CA PHE A 92 -3.43 0.83 10.83
C PHE A 92 -2.11 0.48 11.52
N GLN A 93 -2.16 0.11 12.81
CA GLN A 93 -0.97 -0.28 13.56
C GLN A 93 -0.34 -1.58 13.05
N GLU A 94 -1.16 -2.54 12.63
CA GLU A 94 -0.69 -3.82 12.05
C GLU A 94 -0.01 -3.58 10.71
N ILE A 95 -0.62 -2.75 9.86
CA ILE A 95 -0.04 -2.35 8.57
C ILE A 95 1.31 -1.66 8.79
N ASN A 96 1.40 -0.70 9.71
CA ASN A 96 2.67 -0.04 10.01
C ASN A 96 3.73 -1.01 10.54
N ALA A 97 3.38 -1.87 11.50
CA ALA A 97 4.31 -2.84 12.08
C ALA A 97 4.78 -3.88 11.05
N PHE A 98 3.93 -4.24 10.07
CA PHE A 98 4.33 -5.06 8.95
C PHE A 98 5.38 -4.32 8.11
N ILE A 99 5.08 -3.11 7.66
CA ILE A 99 5.96 -2.29 6.82
C ILE A 99 7.33 -2.08 7.48
N GLU A 100 7.37 -1.75 8.77
CA GLU A 100 8.62 -1.56 9.54
C GLU A 100 9.47 -2.83 9.68
N ARG A 101 8.89 -4.03 9.49
CA ARG A 101 9.61 -5.31 9.58
C ARG A 101 10.19 -5.77 8.26
N ILE A 102 9.63 -5.35 7.14
CA ILE A 102 10.04 -5.78 5.80
C ILE A 102 10.92 -4.75 5.08
N LEU A 103 11.04 -3.52 5.60
CA LEU A 103 11.80 -2.39 5.01
C LEU A 103 12.75 -1.75 6.03
#